data_AF-A0A969I439-F1
#
_entry.id   AF-A0A969I439-F1
#
_cell.length_a   1.000
_cell.length_b   1.000
_cell.length_c   1.000
_cell.angle_alpha   90.00
_cell.angle_beta   90.00
_cell.angle_gamma   90.00
#
_symmetry.space_group_name_H-M   'P 1'
#
loop_
_entity.id
_entity.type
_entity.pdbx_description
1 polymer ?
#
loop_
_entity_poly.entity_id
_entity_poly.type
_entity_poly.pdbx_seq_one_letter_code
_entity_poly.pdbx_strand_id
1 'polypeptide(L)'
;MQQFPASFSTEFRHERSVRRATLVLDAKRRSIRADLKQMIRHLGLLIPDTNAGSFDEQPSILNDAAERLGDETFTALLRQLMEED
;
A
#
# COMPACT_ATOMS: atom_id res chain seq x y z
N MET A 1 -35.82 34.28 -7.35
CA MET A 1 -35.20 33.01 -6.90
C MET A 1 -34.92 32.16 -8.13
N GLN A 2 -33.65 31.96 -8.50
CA GLN A 2 -33.30 31.03 -9.59
C GLN A 2 -33.46 29.59 -9.07
N GLN A 3 -34.35 28.82 -9.69
CA GLN A 3 -34.48 27.37 -9.45
C GLN A 3 -33.38 26.65 -10.24
N PHE A 4 -32.43 26.03 -9.55
CA PHE A 4 -31.44 25.18 -10.20
C PHE A 4 -32.10 23.86 -10.67
N PRO A 5 -31.76 23.36 -11.87
CA PRO A 5 -32.34 22.13 -12.39
C PRO A 5 -31.95 20.93 -11.52
N ALA A 6 -32.87 19.98 -11.37
CA ALA A 6 -32.67 18.78 -10.53
C ALA A 6 -31.41 17.98 -10.93
N SER A 7 -31.00 18.01 -12.20
CA SER A 7 -29.77 17.39 -12.71
C SER A 7 -28.50 17.92 -12.06
N PHE A 8 -28.44 19.24 -11.80
CA PHE A 8 -27.30 19.87 -11.14
C PHE A 8 -27.17 19.40 -9.68
N SER A 9 -28.30 19.20 -9.00
CA SER A 9 -28.31 18.69 -7.63
C SER A 9 -27.88 17.22 -7.54
N THR A 10 -28.21 16.40 -8.53
CA THR A 10 -27.78 14.99 -8.60
C THR A 10 -26.32 14.85 -8.94
N GLU A 11 -25.81 15.64 -9.89
CA GLU A 11 -24.39 15.66 -10.25
C GLU A 11 -23.53 16.11 -9.06
N PHE A 12 -23.95 17.17 -8.35
CA PHE A 12 -23.24 17.63 -7.17
C PHE A 12 -23.22 16.59 -6.03
N ARG A 13 -24.34 15.88 -5.83
CA ARG A 13 -24.41 14.77 -4.86
C ARG A 13 -23.52 13.60 -5.26
N HIS A 14 -23.47 13.28 -6.55
CA HIS A 14 -22.60 12.24 -7.09
C HIS A 14 -21.13 12.61 -6.88
N GLU A 15 -20.71 13.80 -7.30
CA GLU A 15 -19.35 14.32 -7.13
C GLU A 15 -18.92 14.33 -5.66
N ARG A 16 -19.80 14.79 -4.75
CA ARG A 16 -19.52 14.77 -3.32
C ARG A 16 -19.37 13.35 -2.78
N SER A 17 -20.16 12.39 -3.29
CA SER A 17 -20.08 10.99 -2.88
C SER A 17 -18.78 10.35 -3.37
N VAL A 18 -18.38 10.61 -4.62
CA VAL A 18 -17.10 10.18 -5.20
C VAL A 18 -15.94 10.74 -4.38
N ARG A 19 -15.90 12.05 -4.11
CA ARG A 19 -14.83 12.65 -3.29
C ARG A 19 -14.72 12.02 -1.91
N ARG A 20 -15.84 11.76 -1.24
CA ARG A 20 -15.83 11.09 0.07
C ARG A 20 -15.30 9.66 -0.03
N ALA A 21 -15.73 8.91 -1.03
CA ALA A 21 -15.23 7.55 -1.27
C ALA A 21 -13.71 7.58 -1.52
N THR A 22 -13.23 8.48 -2.38
CA THR A 22 -11.81 8.63 -2.67
C THR A 22 -10.98 8.96 -1.42
N LEU A 23 -11.48 9.85 -0.55
CA LEU A 23 -10.79 10.18 0.70
C LEU A 23 -10.67 8.96 1.64
N VAL A 24 -11.73 8.18 1.77
CA VAL A 24 -11.73 6.96 2.61
C VAL A 24 -10.80 5.90 2.02
N LEU A 25 -10.87 5.70 0.70
CA LEU A 25 -10.02 4.75 0.00
C LEU A 25 -8.54 5.14 0.08
N ASP A 26 -8.21 6.43 -0.04
CA ASP A 26 -6.84 6.91 0.11
C ASP A 26 -6.31 6.73 1.53
N ALA A 27 -7.13 7.02 2.55
CA ALA A 27 -6.78 6.76 3.95
C ALA A 27 -6.52 5.26 4.19
N LYS A 28 -7.37 4.39 3.65
CA LYS A 28 -7.20 2.93 3.76
C LYS A 28 -5.95 2.45 3.03
N ARG A 29 -5.68 2.96 1.82
CA ARG A 29 -4.47 2.68 1.05
C ARG A 29 -3.21 3.04 1.82
N ARG A 30 -3.18 4.22 2.44
CA ARG A 30 -2.04 4.67 3.27
C ARG A 30 -1.80 3.75 4.47
N SER A 31 -2.87 3.36 5.17
CA SER A 31 -2.79 2.41 6.29
C SER A 31 -2.19 1.07 5.84
N ILE A 32 -2.73 0.49 4.77
CA ILE A 32 -2.23 -0.78 4.22
C ILE A 32 -0.75 -0.66 3.86
N ARG A 33 -0.35 0.43 3.19
CA ARG A 33 1.06 0.67 2.85
C ARG A 33 1.95 0.75 4.09
N ALA A 34 1.49 1.38 5.17
CA ALA A 34 2.25 1.45 6.42
C ALA A 34 2.43 0.06 7.06
N ASP A 35 1.37 -0.75 7.08
CA ASP A 35 1.40 -2.11 7.60
C ASP A 35 2.36 -3.00 6.78
N LEU A 36 2.33 -2.88 5.45
CA LEU A 36 3.24 -3.61 4.56
C LEU A 36 4.70 -3.22 4.77
N LYS A 37 5.00 -1.92 4.92
CA LYS A 37 6.35 -1.45 5.27
C LYS A 37 6.82 -1.98 6.62
N GLN A 38 5.92 -2.07 7.60
CA GLN A 38 6.25 -2.65 8.90
C GLN A 38 6.55 -4.14 8.79
N MET A 39 5.76 -4.87 8.00
CA MET A 39 6.01 -6.28 7.75
C MET A 39 7.35 -6.52 7.06
N ILE A 40 7.70 -5.72 6.05
CA ILE A 40 9.02 -5.78 5.37
C ILE A 40 10.16 -5.61 6.39
N ARG A 41 10.06 -4.65 7.30
CA ARG A 41 11.04 -4.48 8.39
C ARG A 41 11.13 -5.71 9.28
N HIS A 42 9.99 -6.28 9.68
CA HIS A 42 9.95 -7.49 10.51
C HIS A 42 10.54 -8.70 9.80
N LEU A 43 10.30 -8.86 8.50
CA LEU A 43 10.95 -9.90 7.69
C LEU A 43 12.47 -9.73 7.71
N GLY A 44 12.97 -8.50 7.66
CA GLY A 44 14.40 -8.20 7.80
C GLY A 44 14.98 -8.62 9.15
N LEU A 45 14.21 -8.48 10.24
CA LEU A 45 14.64 -8.91 11.59
C LEU A 45 14.73 -10.44 11.74
N LEU A 46 14.07 -11.20 10.87
CA LEU A 46 14.11 -12.66 10.88
C LEU A 46 15.32 -13.23 10.13
N ILE A 47 16.09 -12.39 9.46
CA ILE A 47 17.32 -12.78 8.78
C ILE A 47 18.41 -12.94 9.85
N PRO A 48 19.00 -14.14 10.03
CA PRO A 48 20.08 -14.32 10.98
C PRO A 48 21.25 -13.41 10.59
N ASP A 49 21.80 -12.66 11.56
CA ASP A 49 22.94 -11.75 11.39
C ASP A 49 24.15 -12.45 10.74
N THR A 50 24.18 -12.54 9.41
CA THR A 50 25.38 -12.89 8.66
C THR A 50 26.05 -11.59 8.28
N ASN A 51 26.83 -11.04 9.21
CA ASN A 51 27.74 -9.90 9.03
C ASN A 51 27.08 -8.59 8.57
N ALA A 52 26.55 -7.81 9.52
CA ALA A 52 26.65 -6.34 9.61
C ALA A 52 26.67 -5.52 8.30
N GLY A 53 25.76 -5.80 7.37
CA GLY A 53 25.46 -5.00 6.19
C GLY A 53 24.08 -4.37 6.35
N SER A 54 23.88 -3.13 5.90
CA SER A 54 22.59 -2.45 6.03
C SER A 54 21.45 -3.26 5.40
N PHE A 55 20.20 -2.98 5.78
CA PHE A 55 18.99 -3.56 5.19
C PHE A 55 18.97 -3.51 3.65
N ASP A 56 19.70 -2.55 3.06
CA ASP A 56 19.86 -2.36 1.63
C ASP A 56 20.73 -3.44 0.94
N GLU A 57 21.50 -4.22 1.70
CA GLU A 57 22.48 -5.16 1.17
C GLU A 57 21.94 -6.60 1.00
N GLN A 58 20.73 -6.91 1.47
CA GLN A 58 20.17 -8.28 1.41
C GLN A 58 18.74 -8.40 0.81
N PRO A 59 18.47 -7.79 -0.37
CA PRO A 59 17.15 -7.90 -1.04
C PRO A 59 16.80 -9.33 -1.46
N SER A 60 17.77 -10.22 -1.64
CA SER A 60 17.54 -11.63 -2.02
C SER A 60 16.83 -12.43 -0.92
N ILE A 61 17.18 -12.24 0.35
CA ILE A 61 16.60 -13.01 1.45
C ILE A 61 15.15 -12.59 1.72
N LEU A 62 14.87 -11.28 1.62
CA LEU A 62 13.51 -10.76 1.71
C LEU A 62 12.64 -11.25 0.54
N ASN A 63 13.20 -11.33 -0.66
CA ASN A 63 12.52 -11.92 -1.82
C ASN A 63 12.20 -13.40 -1.58
N ASP A 64 13.16 -14.18 -1.10
CA ASP A 64 12.95 -15.59 -0.79
C ASP A 64 11.93 -15.80 0.35
N ALA A 65 11.89 -14.89 1.33
CA ALA A 65 10.91 -14.92 2.40
C ALA A 65 9.50 -14.57 1.89
N ALA A 66 9.39 -13.57 1.01
CA ALA A 66 8.14 -13.19 0.38
C ALA A 66 7.58 -14.31 -0.51
N GLU A 67 8.42 -14.96 -1.32
CA GLU A 67 8.02 -16.11 -2.16
C GLU A 67 7.48 -17.28 -1.33
N ARG A 68 8.07 -17.53 -0.14
CA ARG A 68 7.63 -18.59 0.78
C ARG A 68 6.26 -18.32 1.41
N LEU A 69 5.74 -17.10 1.36
CA LEU A 69 4.37 -16.81 1.80
C LEU A 69 3.32 -17.40 0.83
N GLY A 70 3.72 -17.79 -0.39
CA GLY A 70 2.89 -18.56 -1.32
C GLY A 70 1.81 -17.77 -2.05
N ASP A 71 1.87 -16.43 -2.01
CA ASP A 71 0.98 -15.54 -2.76
C ASP A 71 1.81 -14.67 -3.70
N GLU A 72 1.75 -14.98 -5.00
CA GLU A 72 2.50 -14.29 -6.06
C GLU A 72 2.10 -12.81 -6.20
N THR A 73 0.81 -12.49 -6.01
CA THR A 73 0.31 -11.11 -6.12
C THR A 73 0.82 -10.28 -4.95
N PHE A 74 0.76 -10.86 -3.75
CA PHE A 74 1.30 -10.25 -2.56
C PHE A 74 2.82 -10.07 -2.64
N THR A 75 3.53 -11.08 -3.17
CA THR A 75 4.99 -11.03 -3.37
C THR A 75 5.38 -9.91 -4.33
N ALA A 76 4.67 -9.76 -5.46
CA ALA A 76 4.89 -8.67 -6.40
C ALA A 76 4.65 -7.29 -5.76
N LEU A 77 3.63 -7.16 -4.92
CA LEU A 77 3.35 -5.93 -4.19
C LEU A 77 4.48 -5.57 -3.21
N LEU A 78 5.03 -6.56 -2.49
CA LEU A 78 6.15 -6.33 -1.57
C LEU A 78 7.43 -5.93 -2.33
N ARG A 79 7.72 -6.56 -3.46
CA ARG A 79 8.86 -6.19 -4.31
C ARG A 79 8.78 -4.74 -4.76
N GLN A 80 7.62 -4.35 -5.30
CA GLN A 80 7.39 -2.96 -5.71
C GLN A 80 7.59 -1.99 -4.54
N LEU A 81 7.14 -2.35 -3.33
CA LEU A 81 7.33 -1.50 -2.15
C LEU A 81 8.79 -1.40 -1.68
N MET A 82 9.59 -2.43 -1.90
CA MET A 82 11.02 -2.44 -1.59
C MET A 82 11.86 -1.64 -2.60
N GLU A 83 11.41 -1.54 -3.86
CA GLU A 83 12.07 -0.75 -4.92
C GLU A 83 11.70 0.75 -4.88
N GLU A 84 10.57 1.10 -4.24
CA GLU A 84 10.07 2.48 -4.14
C GLU A 84 10.67 3.30 -2.98
N ASP A 85 11.38 2.65 -2.05
CA ASP A 85 12.10 3.29 -0.92
C ASP A 85 13.61 3.37 -1.19
#